data_AF-A0A953UD73-F1
#
_entry.id   AF-A0A953UD73-F1
#
_cell.length_a   1.000
_cell.length_b   1.000
_cell.length_c   1.000
_cell.angle_alpha   90.00
_cell.angle_beta   90.00
_cell.angle_gamma   90.00
#
_symmetry.space_group_name_H-M   'P 1'
#
loop_
_entity.id
_entity.type
_entity.pdbx_description
1 polymer ?
#
loop_
_entity_poly.entity_id
_entity_poly.type
_entity_poly.pdbx_seq_one_letter_code
_entity_poly.pdbx_strand_id
1 'polypeptide(L)'
;MTHVVRHVGEADLALYVSGDLSLTRRVFVRLHVSGCERCRRRVDAYKADRNAVREIASEMPEDVDWDRLAAEMSANIRVGLAAGECVAPRRRKVATLGWRPAALMAGLSCVLALAWWLNMPPETTRSLGRALSAVWHGGAAAPERGLIVQADSTGIELREDGSSLGVSQGSTRPVAVSVSVQGSASARYINADTGQITITSVYAQ
;
A
#
# COMPACT_ATOMS: atom_id res chain seq x y z
N MET A 1 1.27 -3.47 -39.97
CA MET A 1 2.06 -3.49 -38.72
C MET A 1 3.00 -2.28 -38.73
N THR A 2 2.64 -1.20 -38.04
CA THR A 2 3.50 -0.02 -37.90
C THR A 2 4.62 -0.35 -36.90
N HIS A 3 5.82 -0.62 -37.39
CA HIS A 3 7.00 -0.73 -36.54
C HIS A 3 7.19 0.60 -35.79
N VAL A 4 7.14 0.56 -34.46
CA VAL A 4 7.50 1.69 -33.61
C VAL A 4 9.03 1.82 -33.67
N VAL A 5 9.52 2.57 -34.65
CA VAL A 5 10.95 2.88 -34.74
C VAL A 5 11.28 3.88 -33.63
N ARG A 6 12.13 3.46 -32.70
CA ARG A 6 12.63 4.34 -31.65
C ARG A 6 13.62 5.32 -32.26
N HIS A 7 13.30 6.61 -32.21
CA HIS A 7 14.15 7.68 -32.72
C HIS A 7 15.19 8.11 -31.69
N VAL A 8 16.30 8.68 -32.19
CA VAL A 8 17.31 9.33 -31.36
C VAL A 8 16.71 10.58 -30.71
N GLY A 9 17.08 10.85 -29.45
CA GLY A 9 16.62 12.02 -28.73
C GLY A 9 17.13 13.33 -29.35
N GLU A 10 16.37 14.41 -29.18
CA GLU A 10 16.69 15.71 -29.78
C GLU A 10 18.05 16.26 -29.31
N ALA A 11 18.37 16.10 -28.03
CA ALA A 11 19.66 16.52 -27.48
C ALA A 11 20.84 15.79 -28.15
N ASP A 12 20.73 14.47 -28.37
CA ASP A 12 21.78 13.72 -29.05
C ASP A 12 21.89 14.15 -30.53
N LEU A 13 20.77 14.47 -31.21
CA LEU A 13 20.82 14.99 -32.59
C LEU A 13 21.49 16.37 -32.66
N ALA A 14 21.22 17.25 -31.69
CA ALA A 14 21.86 18.57 -31.60
C ALA A 14 23.37 18.44 -31.36
N LEU A 15 23.77 17.61 -30.38
CA LEU A 15 25.19 17.33 -30.08
C LEU A 15 25.91 16.63 -31.26
N TYR A 16 25.17 15.89 -32.09
CA TYR A 16 25.70 15.24 -33.28
C TYR A 16 26.06 16.28 -34.34
N VAL A 17 25.20 17.31 -34.50
CA VAL A 17 25.42 18.42 -35.44
C VAL A 17 26.52 19.36 -34.97
N SER A 18 26.61 19.64 -33.66
CA SER A 18 27.69 20.48 -33.11
C SER A 18 29.04 19.76 -33.13
N GLY A 19 29.04 18.43 -32.99
CA GLY A 19 30.26 17.62 -32.89
C GLY A 19 30.72 17.40 -31.45
N ASP A 20 29.83 17.57 -30.47
CA ASP A 20 30.12 17.40 -29.03
C ASP A 20 29.74 16.01 -28.50
N LEU A 21 29.19 15.16 -29.38
CA LEU A 21 28.90 13.78 -29.06
C LEU A 21 30.17 12.93 -28.94
N SER A 22 30.21 12.04 -27.95
CA SER A 22 31.28 11.05 -27.81
C SER A 22 31.42 10.20 -29.06
N LEU A 23 32.65 9.77 -29.39
CA LEU A 23 32.97 9.09 -30.64
C LEU A 23 32.09 7.86 -30.91
N THR A 24 31.84 7.05 -29.88
CA THR A 24 31.00 5.84 -29.98
C THR A 24 29.54 6.17 -30.29
N ARG A 25 28.95 7.12 -29.56
CA ARG A 25 27.57 7.55 -29.79
C ARG A 25 27.42 8.25 -31.13
N ARG A 26 28.43 9.01 -31.57
CA ARG A 26 28.44 9.66 -32.89
C ARG A 26 28.29 8.65 -34.02
N VAL A 27 28.99 7.52 -33.96
CA VAL A 27 28.86 6.45 -34.96
C VAL A 27 27.46 5.86 -34.95
N PHE A 28 26.90 5.57 -33.77
CA PHE A 28 25.53 5.03 -33.66
C PHE A 28 24.48 6.01 -34.22
N VAL A 29 24.55 7.28 -33.84
CA VAL A 29 23.63 8.32 -34.33
C VAL A 29 23.78 8.49 -35.84
N ARG A 30 25.02 8.47 -36.37
CA ARG A 30 25.27 8.53 -37.82
C ARG A 30 24.60 7.37 -38.57
N LEU A 31 24.75 6.15 -38.07
CA LEU A 31 24.10 4.97 -38.65
C LEU A 31 22.58 5.11 -38.61
N HIS A 32 21.99 5.51 -37.48
CA HIS A 32 20.54 5.73 -37.39
C HIS A 32 20.05 6.81 -38.36
N VAL A 33 20.74 7.96 -38.44
CA VAL A 33 20.39 9.08 -39.33
C VAL A 33 20.50 8.67 -40.81
N SER A 34 21.43 7.77 -41.16
CA SER A 34 21.49 7.22 -42.51
C SER A 34 20.29 6.34 -42.86
N GLY A 35 19.67 5.66 -41.88
CA GLY A 35 18.50 4.80 -42.11
C GLY A 35 17.14 5.45 -41.84
N CYS A 36 17.09 6.59 -41.16
CA CYS A 36 15.85 7.22 -40.71
C CYS A 36 15.65 8.63 -41.28
N GLU A 37 14.67 8.79 -42.18
CA GLU A 37 14.35 10.07 -42.83
C GLU A 37 13.90 11.15 -41.85
N ARG A 38 13.17 10.78 -40.78
CA ARG A 38 12.74 11.74 -39.74
C ARG A 38 13.94 12.34 -39.01
N CYS A 39 14.89 11.51 -38.58
CA CYS A 39 16.08 11.97 -37.89
C CYS A 39 17.01 12.74 -38.85
N ARG A 40 17.05 12.37 -40.13
CA ARG A 40 17.78 13.11 -41.17
C ARG A 40 17.23 14.53 -41.34
N ARG A 41 15.91 14.70 -41.53
CA ARG A 41 15.27 16.03 -41.61
C ARG A 41 15.56 16.91 -40.40
N ARG A 42 15.55 16.33 -39.19
CA ARG A 42 15.91 17.04 -37.94
C ARG A 42 17.37 17.51 -37.95
N VAL A 43 18.30 16.63 -38.36
CA VAL A 43 19.73 16.97 -38.47
C VAL A 43 19.96 18.07 -39.50
N ASP A 44 19.27 18.02 -40.64
CA ASP A 44 19.39 19.03 -41.69
C ASP A 44 18.83 20.39 -41.24
N ALA A 45 17.72 20.39 -40.49
CA ALA A 45 17.21 21.61 -39.85
C ALA A 45 18.23 22.23 -38.89
N TYR A 46 18.81 21.44 -37.98
CA TYR A 46 19.84 21.94 -37.06
C TYR A 46 21.11 22.43 -37.77
N LYS A 47 21.48 21.82 -38.90
CA LYS A 47 22.60 22.32 -39.71
C LYS A 47 22.26 23.65 -40.37
N ALA A 48 21.04 23.81 -40.88
CA ALA A 48 20.58 25.07 -41.46
C ALA A 48 20.58 26.18 -40.40
N ASP A 49 20.03 25.92 -39.21
CA ASP A 49 20.03 26.87 -38.09
C ASP A 49 21.46 27.26 -37.70
N ARG A 50 22.36 26.28 -37.59
CA ARG A 50 23.78 26.54 -37.29
C ARG A 50 24.45 27.41 -38.35
N ASN A 51 24.16 27.18 -39.61
CA ASN A 51 24.72 27.97 -40.70
C ASN A 51 24.17 29.40 -40.68
N ALA A 52 22.88 29.59 -40.43
CA ALA A 52 22.27 30.91 -40.29
C ALA A 52 22.90 31.70 -39.13
N VAL A 53 23.11 31.05 -37.98
CA VAL A 53 23.83 31.69 -36.86
C VAL A 53 25.26 32.05 -37.24
N ARG A 54 25.95 31.20 -38.00
CA ARG A 54 27.34 31.46 -38.43
C ARG A 54 27.43 32.61 -39.43
N GLU A 55 26.45 32.74 -40.31
CA GLU A 55 26.33 33.83 -41.26
C GLU A 55 26.12 35.16 -40.51
N ILE A 56 25.17 35.20 -39.57
CA ILE A 56 24.96 36.39 -38.71
C ILE A 56 26.22 36.70 -37.90
N ALA A 57 26.90 35.69 -37.36
CA ALA A 57 28.13 35.88 -36.62
C ALA A 57 29.26 36.46 -37.50
N SER A 58 29.23 36.22 -38.81
CA SER A 58 30.21 36.78 -39.75
C SER A 58 29.95 38.26 -40.11
N GLU A 59 28.75 38.77 -39.85
CA GLU A 59 28.40 40.19 -40.02
C GLU A 59 28.78 41.04 -38.80
N MET A 60 29.32 40.42 -37.75
CA MET A 60 29.61 41.13 -36.51
C MET A 60 30.92 41.91 -36.54
N PRO A 61 31.01 43.01 -35.76
CA PRO A 61 32.19 43.88 -35.73
C PRO A 61 33.48 43.14 -35.31
N GLU A 62 34.58 43.38 -36.01
CA GLU A 62 35.88 42.75 -35.74
C GLU A 62 36.50 43.18 -34.39
N ASP A 63 36.01 44.27 -33.79
CA ASP A 63 36.50 44.80 -32.51
C ASP A 63 35.90 44.10 -31.28
N VAL A 64 34.94 43.18 -31.47
CA VAL A 64 34.32 42.42 -30.38
C VAL A 64 35.06 41.09 -30.18
N ASP A 65 35.81 40.98 -29.08
CA ASP A 65 36.41 39.73 -28.63
C ASP A 65 35.34 38.80 -28.02
N TRP A 66 34.81 37.92 -28.87
CA TRP A 66 33.79 36.95 -28.49
C TRP A 66 34.22 35.95 -27.43
N ASP A 67 35.48 35.51 -27.47
CA ASP A 67 35.99 34.55 -26.50
C ASP A 67 36.02 35.20 -25.12
N ARG A 68 36.42 36.46 -25.06
CA ARG A 68 36.35 37.26 -23.84
C ARG A 68 34.90 37.46 -23.37
N LEU A 69 33.98 37.89 -24.23
CA LEU A 69 32.57 38.10 -23.86
C LEU A 69 31.92 36.79 -23.37
N ALA A 70 32.18 35.68 -24.07
CA ALA A 70 31.68 34.36 -23.68
C ALA A 70 32.28 33.90 -22.34
N ALA A 71 33.55 34.18 -22.09
CA ALA A 71 34.19 33.89 -20.81
C ALA A 71 33.60 34.72 -19.67
N GLU A 72 33.38 36.03 -19.88
CA GLU A 72 32.75 36.92 -18.90
C GLU A 72 31.31 36.48 -18.58
N MET A 73 30.51 36.14 -19.60
CA MET A 73 29.15 35.63 -19.40
C MET A 73 29.13 34.26 -18.71
N SER A 74 30.03 33.35 -19.08
CA SER A 74 30.15 32.03 -18.44
C SER A 74 30.57 32.15 -16.96
N ALA A 75 31.46 33.10 -16.64
CA ALA A 75 31.84 33.40 -15.27
C ALA A 75 30.63 33.90 -14.47
N ASN A 76 29.85 34.84 -15.01
CA ASN A 76 28.65 35.35 -14.37
C ASN A 76 27.61 34.24 -14.10
N ILE A 77 27.41 33.32 -15.04
CA ILE A 77 26.52 32.17 -14.85
C ILE A 77 27.03 31.26 -13.73
N ARG A 78 28.33 30.94 -13.68
CA ARG A 78 28.89 30.11 -12.59
C ARG A 78 28.73 30.77 -11.23
N VAL A 79 28.98 32.08 -11.13
CA VAL A 79 28.78 32.83 -9.89
C VAL A 79 27.30 32.80 -9.49
N GLY A 80 26.38 33.02 -10.43
CA GLY A 80 24.94 32.93 -10.19
C GLY A 80 24.50 31.54 -9.71
N LEU A 81 25.04 30.46 -10.30
CA LEU A 81 24.77 29.09 -9.87
C LEU A 81 25.32 28.81 -8.47
N ALA A 82 26.56 29.21 -8.18
CA ALA A 82 27.16 29.06 -6.86
C ALA A 82 26.39 29.86 -5.79
N ALA A 83 25.99 31.09 -6.10
CA ALA A 83 25.15 31.89 -5.23
C ALA A 83 23.77 31.23 -5.02
N GLY A 84 23.19 30.67 -6.08
CA GLY A 84 21.96 29.88 -6.03
C GLY A 84 22.06 28.65 -5.14
N GLU A 85 23.19 27.95 -5.16
CA GLU A 85 23.46 26.82 -4.25
C GLU A 85 23.59 27.28 -2.79
N CYS A 86 24.22 28.44 -2.54
CA CYS A 86 24.34 29.01 -1.20
C CYS A 86 22.98 29.37 -0.58
N VAL A 87 22.00 29.78 -1.40
CA VAL A 87 20.65 30.14 -0.93
C VAL A 87 19.62 29.03 -1.15
N ALA A 88 20.02 27.91 -1.76
CA ALA A 88 19.10 26.82 -2.06
C ALA A 88 18.49 26.29 -0.76
N PRO A 89 17.15 26.25 -0.62
CA PRO A 89 16.52 25.70 0.56
C PRO A 89 16.98 24.25 0.71
N ARG A 90 17.49 23.91 1.89
CA ARG A 90 17.98 22.57 2.21
C ARG A 90 16.88 21.57 1.85
N ARG A 91 17.05 20.86 0.73
CA ARG A 91 16.14 19.78 0.34
C ARG A 91 16.10 18.82 1.52
N ARG A 92 14.98 18.82 2.23
CA ARG A 92 14.72 17.86 3.30
C ARG A 92 14.73 16.52 2.60
N LYS A 93 15.82 15.76 2.73
CA LYS A 93 15.86 14.37 2.28
C LYS A 93 14.73 13.70 3.05
N VAL A 94 13.63 13.40 2.37
CA VAL A 94 12.58 12.56 2.92
C VAL A 94 13.30 11.27 3.26
N ALA A 95 13.47 11.01 4.56
CA ALA A 95 14.18 9.82 5.00
C ALA A 95 13.41 8.64 4.44
N THR A 96 13.97 7.99 3.42
CA THR A 96 13.41 6.76 2.89
C THR A 96 13.50 5.76 4.03
N LEU A 97 12.35 5.43 4.61
CA LEU A 97 12.26 4.46 5.67
C LEU A 97 12.73 3.12 5.07
N GLY A 98 13.99 2.77 5.33
CA GLY A 98 14.61 1.58 4.75
C GLY A 98 13.92 0.31 5.21
N TRP A 99 14.37 -0.84 4.73
CA TRP A 99 13.77 -2.14 5.06
C TRP A 99 14.00 -2.59 6.52
N ARG A 100 14.82 -1.85 7.28
CA ARG A 100 15.19 -2.15 8.67
C ARG A 100 14.01 -2.20 9.64
N PRO A 101 13.08 -1.21 9.69
CA PRO A 101 11.87 -1.33 10.48
C PRO A 101 10.98 -2.50 10.06
N ALA A 102 10.90 -2.82 8.77
CA ALA A 102 10.14 -4.00 8.32
C ALA A 102 10.74 -5.30 8.88
N ALA A 103 12.07 -5.44 8.85
CA ALA A 103 12.77 -6.59 9.42
C ALA A 103 12.62 -6.67 10.96
N LEU A 104 12.66 -5.53 11.67
CA LEU A 104 12.43 -5.47 13.11
C LEU A 104 11.00 -5.90 13.47
N MET A 105 10.00 -5.42 12.74
CA MET A 105 8.60 -5.81 12.95
C MET A 105 8.38 -7.29 12.67
N ALA A 106 8.98 -7.84 11.60
CA ALA A 106 8.90 -9.25 11.30
C ALA A 106 9.52 -10.12 12.42
N GLY A 107 10.69 -9.72 12.93
CA GLY A 107 11.34 -10.40 14.06
C GLY A 107 10.49 -10.37 15.33
N LEU A 108 9.94 -9.20 15.68
CA LEU A 108 9.06 -9.04 16.84
C LEU A 108 7.80 -9.90 16.72
N SER A 109 7.16 -9.91 15.55
CA SER A 109 5.99 -10.76 15.27
C SER A 109 6.30 -12.25 15.41
N CYS A 110 7.46 -12.72 14.93
CA CYS A 110 7.88 -14.11 15.10
C CYS A 110 8.06 -14.48 16.58
N VAL A 111 8.70 -13.61 17.37
CA VAL A 111 8.89 -13.85 18.81
C VAL A 111 7.55 -13.90 19.54
N LEU A 112 6.63 -12.98 19.24
CA LEU A 112 5.30 -12.96 19.84
C LEU A 112 4.48 -14.21 19.45
N ALA A 113 4.51 -14.60 18.18
CA ALA A 113 3.83 -15.81 17.71
C ALA A 113 4.38 -17.07 18.39
N LEU A 114 5.70 -17.17 18.52
CA LEU A 114 6.35 -18.29 19.18
C LEU A 114 6.04 -18.33 20.68
N ALA A 115 6.07 -17.18 21.35
CA ALA A 115 5.72 -17.07 22.76
C ALA A 115 4.25 -17.43 23.00
N TRP A 116 3.34 -16.96 22.13
CA TRP A 116 1.93 -17.32 22.18
C TRP A 116 1.71 -18.83 21.97
N TRP A 117 2.42 -19.43 21.01
CA TRP A 117 2.36 -20.87 20.74
C TRP A 117 2.85 -21.70 21.94
N LEU A 118 4.00 -21.33 22.52
CA LEU A 118 4.57 -22.03 23.66
C LEU A 118 3.75 -21.87 24.94
N ASN A 119 3.02 -20.76 25.09
CA ASN A 119 2.19 -20.47 26.26
C ASN A 119 0.71 -20.87 26.06
N MET A 120 0.37 -21.58 24.99
CA MET A 120 -1.01 -21.99 24.73
C MET A 120 -1.44 -23.08 25.72
N PRO A 121 -2.53 -22.89 26.50
CA PRO A 121 -3.04 -23.92 27.41
C PRO A 121 -3.44 -25.18 26.63
N PRO A 122 -3.15 -26.39 27.16
CA PRO A 122 -3.44 -27.66 26.46
C PRO A 122 -4.94 -27.88 26.18
N GLU A 123 -5.83 -27.19 26.89
CA GLU A 123 -7.27 -27.27 26.64
C GLU A 123 -7.69 -26.58 25.33
N THR A 124 -7.00 -25.52 24.92
CA THR A 124 -7.27 -24.79 23.67
C THR A 124 -6.67 -25.49 22.45
N THR A 125 -5.57 -26.23 22.62
CA THR A 125 -4.93 -26.98 21.51
C THR A 125 -5.81 -28.14 21.02
N ARG A 126 -6.64 -28.71 21.91
CA ARG A 126 -7.57 -29.81 21.58
C ARG A 126 -8.79 -29.37 20.76
N SER A 127 -9.23 -28.13 20.88
CA SER A 127 -10.33 -27.58 20.05
C SER A 127 -9.81 -27.12 18.69
N LEU A 128 -8.64 -26.46 18.66
CA LEU A 128 -8.00 -26.05 17.40
C LEU A 128 -7.54 -27.26 16.57
N GLY A 129 -6.99 -28.29 17.20
CA GLY A 129 -6.58 -29.53 16.52
C GLY A 129 -7.74 -30.29 15.89
N ARG A 130 -8.94 -30.23 16.51
CA ARG A 130 -10.18 -30.78 15.93
C ARG A 130 -10.72 -29.93 14.78
N ALA A 131 -10.61 -28.61 14.86
CA ALA A 131 -11.01 -27.72 13.77
C ALA A 131 -10.08 -27.83 12.56
N LEU A 132 -8.76 -27.91 12.79
CA LEU A 132 -7.76 -28.09 11.73
C LEU A 132 -7.84 -29.49 11.11
N SER A 133 -8.07 -30.54 11.88
CA SER A 133 -8.27 -31.88 11.32
C SER A 133 -9.57 -31.99 10.52
N ALA A 134 -10.64 -31.30 10.91
CA ALA A 134 -11.89 -31.24 10.15
C ALA A 134 -11.70 -30.53 8.78
N VAL A 135 -10.93 -29.44 8.76
CA VAL A 135 -10.60 -28.71 7.52
C VAL A 135 -9.64 -29.52 6.65
N TRP A 136 -8.65 -30.19 7.24
CA TRP A 136 -7.64 -30.96 6.51
C TRP A 136 -8.18 -32.28 5.92
N HIS A 137 -9.13 -32.93 6.61
CA HIS A 137 -9.76 -34.16 6.13
C HIS A 137 -10.99 -33.92 5.24
N GLY A 138 -11.19 -32.69 4.73
CA GLY A 138 -12.23 -32.38 3.76
C GLY A 138 -13.66 -32.58 4.28
N GLY A 139 -13.82 -32.67 5.60
CA GLY A 139 -15.11 -32.79 6.26
C GLY A 139 -15.66 -31.39 6.53
N ALA A 140 -16.29 -30.78 5.53
CA ALA A 140 -17.23 -29.69 5.77
C ALA A 140 -18.49 -30.26 6.47
N ALA A 141 -18.34 -30.68 7.74
CA ALA A 141 -19.46 -30.68 8.65
C ALA A 141 -19.62 -29.21 9.06
N ALA A 142 -20.49 -28.50 8.33
CA ALA A 142 -21.03 -27.25 8.80
C ALA A 142 -21.51 -27.49 10.24
N PRO A 143 -21.03 -26.74 11.26
CA PRO A 143 -21.72 -26.75 12.53
C PRO A 143 -23.12 -26.22 12.22
N GLU A 144 -24.14 -27.05 12.44
CA GLU A 144 -25.49 -26.53 12.64
C GLU A 144 -25.35 -25.47 13.74
N ARG A 145 -25.45 -24.21 13.32
CA ARG A 145 -25.62 -23.06 14.20
C ARG A 145 -26.99 -23.22 14.86
N GLY A 146 -27.06 -24.08 15.85
CA GLY A 146 -28.23 -24.23 16.70
C GLY A 146 -27.97 -23.46 17.98
N LEU A 147 -28.53 -22.25 18.08
CA LEU A 147 -28.67 -21.57 19.34
C LEU A 147 -29.62 -22.40 20.21
N ILE A 148 -29.10 -23.06 21.25
CA ILE A 148 -29.90 -23.93 22.10
C ILE A 148 -30.28 -23.13 23.34
N VAL A 149 -31.55 -22.75 23.43
CA VAL A 149 -32.11 -22.15 24.64
C VAL A 149 -32.53 -23.27 25.57
N GLN A 150 -31.84 -23.42 26.70
CA GLN A 150 -32.13 -24.45 27.69
C GLN A 150 -32.75 -23.80 28.94
N ALA A 151 -33.95 -24.26 29.30
CA ALA A 151 -34.63 -23.86 30.52
C ALA A 151 -34.37 -24.91 31.60
N ASP A 152 -33.78 -24.50 32.73
CA ASP A 152 -33.65 -25.34 33.92
C ASP A 152 -34.48 -24.74 35.07
N SER A 153 -34.76 -25.56 36.08
CA SER A 153 -35.45 -25.24 37.33
C SER A 153 -34.87 -24.06 38.13
N THR A 154 -33.70 -23.54 37.73
CA THR A 154 -32.97 -22.42 38.34
C THR A 154 -32.92 -21.16 37.48
N GLY A 155 -33.33 -21.20 36.20
CA GLY A 155 -33.30 -20.03 35.31
C GLY A 155 -33.29 -20.36 33.81
N ILE A 156 -33.22 -19.32 32.99
CA ILE A 156 -33.03 -19.45 31.53
C ILE A 156 -31.55 -19.24 31.21
N GLU A 157 -30.93 -20.21 30.55
CA GLU A 157 -29.55 -20.14 30.08
C GLU A 157 -29.53 -20.13 28.55
N LEU A 158 -28.95 -19.07 27.98
CA LEU A 158 -28.66 -18.97 26.56
C LEU A 158 -27.24 -19.48 26.33
N ARG A 159 -27.08 -20.55 25.56
CA ARG A 159 -25.77 -21.12 25.24
C ARG A 159 -25.43 -20.85 23.78
N GLU A 160 -24.41 -20.03 23.56
CA GLU A 160 -23.89 -19.72 22.23
C GLU A 160 -22.37 -19.92 22.26
N ASP A 161 -21.87 -20.86 21.44
CA ASP A 161 -20.44 -21.09 21.20
C ASP A 161 -19.56 -21.16 22.46
N GLY A 162 -20.06 -21.86 23.49
CA GLY A 162 -19.34 -22.09 24.74
C GLY A 162 -19.39 -20.94 25.75
N SER A 163 -20.06 -19.83 25.40
CA SER A 163 -20.45 -18.77 26.33
C SER A 163 -21.87 -19.02 26.83
N SER A 164 -22.04 -19.10 28.15
CA SER A 164 -23.34 -19.17 28.79
C SER A 164 -23.74 -17.79 29.29
N LEU A 165 -24.77 -17.19 28.70
CA LEU A 165 -25.40 -16.00 29.23
C LEU A 165 -26.70 -16.40 29.93
N GLY A 166 -26.63 -16.54 31.25
CA GLY A 166 -27.76 -16.92 32.09
C GLY A 166 -28.31 -15.73 32.86
N VAL A 167 -29.63 -15.58 32.88
CA VAL A 167 -30.31 -14.64 33.78
C VAL A 167 -30.93 -15.46 34.90
N SER A 168 -30.30 -15.45 36.08
CA SER A 168 -30.84 -16.03 37.31
C SER A 168 -31.26 -14.92 38.27
N GLN A 169 -32.54 -14.89 38.65
CA GLN A 169 -33.03 -13.99 39.70
C GLN A 169 -33.02 -14.72 41.05
N GLY A 170 -31.84 -14.79 41.66
CA GLY A 170 -31.67 -15.14 43.09
C GLY A 170 -32.46 -16.37 43.56
N SER A 171 -32.98 -16.33 44.79
CA SER A 171 -33.65 -17.44 45.48
C SER A 171 -35.08 -17.73 45.00
N THR A 172 -35.54 -17.10 43.92
CA THR A 172 -36.94 -17.18 43.48
C THR A 172 -37.11 -18.22 42.36
N ARG A 173 -37.85 -19.29 42.64
CA ARG A 173 -38.09 -20.38 41.67
C ARG A 173 -39.08 -19.96 40.57
N PRO A 174 -38.82 -20.29 39.30
CA PRO A 174 -39.75 -19.98 38.20
C PRO A 174 -41.02 -20.85 38.30
N VAL A 175 -42.18 -20.24 38.08
CA VAL A 175 -43.50 -20.90 38.18
C VAL A 175 -43.95 -21.47 36.84
N ALA A 176 -43.52 -20.87 35.73
CA ALA A 176 -43.74 -21.37 34.38
C ALA A 176 -42.62 -20.91 33.44
N VAL A 177 -42.13 -21.84 32.62
CA VAL A 177 -41.15 -21.55 31.58
C VAL A 177 -41.73 -22.00 30.24
N SER A 178 -41.61 -21.14 29.22
CA SER A 178 -42.05 -21.44 27.86
C SER A 178 -40.93 -21.14 26.88
N VAL A 179 -40.71 -22.07 25.94
CA VAL A 179 -39.73 -21.94 24.87
C VAL A 179 -40.50 -22.07 23.55
N SER A 180 -40.32 -21.13 22.64
CA SER A 180 -40.94 -21.17 21.32
C SER A 180 -39.95 -21.66 20.26
N VAL A 181 -40.47 -22.36 19.26
CA VAL A 181 -39.71 -22.85 18.09
C VAL A 181 -39.14 -21.70 17.24
N GLN A 182 -39.58 -20.46 17.50
CA GLN A 182 -39.11 -19.24 16.85
C GLN A 182 -37.90 -18.59 17.57
N GLY A 183 -37.31 -19.24 18.58
CA GLY A 183 -36.09 -18.76 19.24
C GLY A 183 -36.31 -17.81 20.42
N SER A 184 -37.51 -17.80 21.02
CA SER A 184 -37.79 -17.02 22.23
C SER A 184 -37.98 -17.93 23.45
N ALA A 185 -37.48 -17.49 24.60
CA ALA A 185 -37.75 -18.13 25.89
C ALA A 185 -38.26 -17.11 26.90
N SER A 186 -39.31 -17.46 27.63
CA SER A 186 -39.85 -16.64 28.71
C SER A 186 -40.02 -17.43 30.00
N ALA A 187 -39.64 -16.82 31.10
CA ALA A 187 -39.87 -17.34 32.45
C ALA A 187 -40.71 -16.35 33.25
N ARG A 188 -41.68 -16.88 33.99
CA ARG A 188 -42.52 -16.11 34.92
C ARG A 188 -42.15 -16.45 36.35
N TYR A 189 -41.83 -15.42 37.12
CA TYR A 189 -41.51 -15.52 38.53
C TYR A 189 -42.63 -14.88 39.34
N ILE A 190 -43.04 -15.53 40.44
CA ILE A 190 -43.99 -14.98 41.41
C ILE A 190 -43.24 -14.84 42.72
N ASN A 191 -43.15 -13.62 43.24
CA ASN A 191 -42.58 -13.40 44.57
C ASN A 191 -43.61 -13.82 45.63
N ALA A 192 -43.24 -14.78 46.48
CA ALA A 192 -44.13 -15.36 47.50
C ALA A 192 -44.53 -14.36 48.59
N ASP A 193 -43.71 -13.33 48.84
CA ASP A 193 -43.93 -12.36 49.92
C ASP A 193 -44.77 -11.15 49.47
N THR A 194 -44.73 -10.80 48.16
CA THR A 194 -45.40 -9.59 47.64
C THR A 194 -46.47 -9.87 46.58
N GLY A 195 -46.59 -11.10 46.08
CA GLY A 195 -47.52 -11.48 45.02
C GLY A 195 -47.21 -10.88 43.65
N GLN A 196 -46.07 -10.20 43.50
CA GLN A 196 -45.69 -9.54 42.26
C GLN A 196 -45.21 -10.57 41.22
N ILE A 197 -45.70 -10.43 39.99
CA ILE A 197 -45.33 -11.29 38.86
C ILE A 197 -44.30 -10.55 37.99
N THR A 198 -43.11 -11.13 37.86
CA THR A 198 -42.04 -10.64 36.98
C THR A 198 -41.90 -11.59 35.79
N ILE A 199 -41.99 -11.05 34.58
CA ILE A 199 -41.83 -11.82 33.34
C ILE A 199 -40.54 -11.38 32.67
N THR A 200 -39.63 -12.32 32.46
CA THR A 200 -38.38 -12.08 31.73
C THR A 200 -38.43 -12.87 30.43
N SER A 201 -38.40 -12.18 29.30
CA SER A 201 -38.38 -12.76 27.96
C SER A 201 -37.07 -12.44 27.27
N VAL A 202 -36.39 -13.46 26.77
CA VAL A 202 -35.19 -13.34 25.94
C VAL A 202 -35.57 -13.76 24.52
N TYR A 203 -35.19 -12.93 23.55
CA TYR A 203 -35.40 -13.18 22.12
C TYR A 203 -34.05 -13.38 21.45
N ALA A 204 -33.91 -14.47 20.72
CA ALA A 204 -32.83 -14.65 19.78
C ALA A 204 -33.22 -14.12 18.40
N GLN A 205 -32.33 -13.36 17.76
CA GLN A 205 -32.47 -12.91 16.37
C GLN A 205 -31.38 -13.52 15.51
#